data_AF-A0A4P6XQ91-F1
#
_entry.id   AF-A0A4P6XQ91-F1
#
_cell.length_a   1.000
_cell.length_b   1.000
_cell.length_c   1.000
_cell.angle_alpha   90.00
_cell.angle_beta   90.00
_cell.angle_gamma   90.00
#
_symmetry.space_group_name_H-M   'P 1'
#
loop_
_entity.id
_entity.type
_entity.pdbx_description
1 polymer ?
#
loop_
_entity_poly.entity_id
_entity_poly.type
_entity_poly.pdbx_seq_one_letter_code
_entity_poly.pdbx_strand_id
1 'polypeptide(L)'
;MRPYFTYTVPLAIFLVLSMAATEPLTEVKDGGNTLYSDHPGSNTTPRDPKKDNSREIVEWDGENVRILFLAPGGHVIEVGDDLLAGNDPSENVKGWAEGFTTKANQLNREVLGDNNTAAEINDQLSGLYSLGEVCGSEAVKINKSKAMDLLEWFFARLRSFVQAGVFEYRQFEVLGEELGRQLYRIGERVKTAPICNSEFLRQYLFAKQMFETMVDAIEPLRHYLTVHAPGNLLVYSMIDMNIQLMALCDNLGEPNPRADDYEAKVHRFVDYLNQWEQKFNNDPPSAYGTREAFRKQSQKATAALSLLTQHIAAKLQTSASAFQGQHLVRIGFGLE
;
A
#
# COMPACT_ATOMS: atom_id res chain seq x y z
N MET A 1 -20.73 -21.69 17.16
CA MET A 1 -19.45 -21.05 17.51
C MET A 1 -18.52 -21.15 16.31
N ARG A 2 -18.34 -20.07 15.57
CA ARG A 2 -17.35 -20.00 14.47
C ARG A 2 -16.12 -19.28 15.03
N PRO A 3 -14.89 -19.76 14.79
CA PRO A 3 -13.70 -19.05 15.23
C PRO A 3 -13.57 -17.74 14.44
N TYR A 4 -13.39 -16.63 15.16
CA TYR A 4 -13.09 -15.33 14.58
C TYR A 4 -11.65 -15.34 14.09
N PHE A 5 -11.46 -15.23 12.76
CA PHE A 5 -10.17 -14.93 12.16
C PHE A 5 -10.10 -13.42 11.94
N THR A 6 -9.22 -12.73 12.65
CA THR A 6 -8.90 -11.32 12.40
C THR A 6 -7.67 -11.25 11.51
N TYR A 7 -7.81 -10.80 10.26
CA TYR A 7 -6.69 -10.54 9.35
C TYR A 7 -6.69 -9.05 8.95
N THR A 8 -5.89 -8.23 9.61
CA THR A 8 -5.65 -6.81 9.25
C THR A 8 -4.29 -6.55 8.60
N VAL A 9 -3.62 -7.61 8.16
CA VAL A 9 -2.21 -7.63 7.72
C VAL A 9 -1.88 -6.79 6.46
N PRO A 10 -2.74 -6.67 5.43
CA PRO A 10 -2.29 -6.08 4.16
C PRO A 10 -2.00 -4.57 4.19
N LEU A 11 -2.64 -3.81 5.08
CA LEU A 11 -2.51 -2.35 5.13
C LEU A 11 -1.18 -1.90 5.74
N ALA A 12 -0.56 -2.75 6.58
CA ALA A 12 0.76 -2.52 7.15
C ALA A 12 1.88 -2.62 6.14
N ILE A 13 1.91 -3.74 5.41
CA ILE A 13 3.01 -4.11 4.52
C ILE A 13 3.14 -3.07 3.41
N PHE A 14 2.00 -2.56 2.93
CA PHE A 14 1.98 -1.50 1.92
C PHE A 14 2.49 -0.15 2.47
N LEU A 15 2.17 0.21 3.72
CA LEU A 15 2.67 1.44 4.36
C LEU A 15 4.17 1.37 4.66
N VAL A 16 4.68 0.24 5.17
CA VAL A 16 6.11 0.06 5.48
C VAL A 16 6.96 0.14 4.21
N LEU A 17 6.56 -0.54 3.14
CA LEU A 17 7.29 -0.55 1.88
C LEU A 17 7.22 0.79 1.13
N SER A 18 6.09 1.50 1.23
CA SER A 18 5.94 2.81 0.58
C SER A 18 6.69 3.93 1.31
N MET A 19 6.89 3.84 2.64
CA MET A 19 7.65 4.85 3.40
C MET A 19 9.17 4.69 3.26
N ALA A 20 9.68 3.46 3.18
CA ALA A 20 11.10 3.17 2.97
C ALA A 20 11.62 3.65 1.60
N ALA A 21 10.73 3.74 0.59
CA ALA A 21 11.08 4.21 -0.75
C ALA A 21 11.15 5.74 -0.91
N THR A 22 10.74 6.51 0.11
CA THR A 22 10.58 7.98 0.01
C THR A 22 11.55 8.82 0.85
N GLU A 23 12.40 8.20 1.67
CA GLU A 23 13.43 8.96 2.39
C GLU A 23 14.63 9.25 1.46
N PRO A 24 14.96 10.52 1.19
CA PRO A 24 16.21 10.86 0.53
C PRO A 24 17.36 10.53 1.48
N LEU A 25 18.31 9.72 1.02
CA LEU A 25 19.58 9.48 1.71
C LEU A 25 20.22 10.82 2.04
N THR A 26 20.23 11.19 3.32
CA THR A 26 21.00 12.32 3.81
C THR A 26 22.47 11.95 3.79
N GLU A 27 23.21 12.58 2.88
CA GLU A 27 24.66 12.54 2.84
C GLU A 27 25.21 13.10 4.17
N VAL A 28 25.69 12.21 5.04
CA VAL A 28 26.44 12.60 6.23
C VAL A 28 27.81 13.08 5.75
N LYS A 29 27.96 14.41 5.62
CA LYS A 29 29.27 15.02 5.43
C LYS A 29 30.03 14.96 6.74
N ASP A 30 30.80 13.89 6.90
CA ASP A 30 31.79 13.84 7.96
C ASP A 30 33.01 14.69 7.58
N GLY A 31 33.46 15.49 8.54
CA GLY A 31 34.41 16.56 8.33
C GLY A 31 35.83 16.04 8.08
N GLY A 32 36.46 16.58 7.03
CA GLY A 32 37.90 16.84 7.00
C GLY A 32 38.83 15.63 6.94
N ASN A 33 39.28 15.28 5.74
CA ASN A 33 40.72 15.28 5.41
C ASN A 33 40.93 15.08 3.91
N THR A 34 41.40 16.12 3.25
CA THR A 34 42.00 16.05 1.91
C THR A 34 43.39 15.42 2.01
N LEU A 35 43.55 14.22 1.44
CA LEU A 35 44.83 13.70 1.00
C LEU A 35 44.72 13.38 -0.49
N TYR A 36 45.02 14.38 -1.33
CA TYR A 36 45.41 14.14 -2.72
C TYR A 36 46.94 14.30 -2.79
N SER A 37 47.64 13.20 -3.06
CA SER A 37 48.99 13.25 -3.59
C SER A 37 48.91 13.05 -5.11
N ASP A 38 49.38 14.05 -5.85
CA ASP A 38 49.50 13.97 -7.30
C ASP A 38 50.47 12.86 -7.72
N HIS A 39 50.00 11.96 -8.59
CA HIS A 39 50.86 11.16 -9.47
C HIS A 39 50.40 11.36 -10.92
N PRO A 40 51.28 11.85 -11.82
CA PRO A 40 50.93 12.07 -13.20
C PRO A 40 51.13 10.78 -14.01
N GLY A 41 50.06 10.32 -14.66
CA GLY A 41 50.17 9.39 -15.77
C GLY A 41 49.28 8.14 -15.64
N SER A 42 48.01 8.26 -16.04
CA SER A 42 47.36 7.14 -16.72
C SER A 42 46.25 7.67 -17.64
N ASN A 43 46.38 7.37 -18.93
CA ASN A 43 45.33 7.53 -19.93
C ASN A 43 44.33 6.40 -19.75
N THR A 44 43.09 6.71 -19.37
CA THR A 44 41.95 5.84 -19.62
C THR A 44 40.75 6.65 -20.11
N THR A 45 40.11 6.14 -21.15
CA THR A 45 38.98 6.72 -21.88
C THR A 45 37.67 6.69 -21.06
N PRO A 46 36.67 7.53 -21.39
CA PRO A 46 35.45 7.66 -20.60
C PRO A 46 34.54 6.44 -20.72
N ARG A 47 34.05 5.93 -19.59
CA ARG A 47 33.03 4.88 -19.50
C ARG A 47 31.63 5.51 -19.53
N ASP A 48 30.75 4.93 -20.35
CA ASP A 48 29.37 5.34 -20.61
C ASP A 48 28.44 4.99 -19.41
N PRO A 49 27.70 5.94 -18.80
CA PRO A 49 26.88 5.70 -17.62
C PRO A 49 25.44 5.34 -18.00
N LYS A 50 25.22 4.19 -18.65
CA LYS A 50 23.86 3.65 -18.88
C LYS A 50 23.82 2.12 -18.81
N LYS A 51 23.80 1.61 -17.58
CA LYS A 51 23.11 0.36 -17.19
C LYS A 51 23.32 0.16 -15.69
N ASP A 52 22.41 0.70 -14.89
CA ASP A 52 22.31 0.36 -13.49
C ASP A 52 21.09 -0.57 -13.35
N ASN A 53 21.38 -1.85 -13.13
CA ASN A 53 20.38 -2.87 -12.80
C ASN A 53 20.61 -3.23 -11.35
N SER A 54 20.01 -2.49 -10.42
CA SER A 54 19.85 -2.97 -9.04
C SER A 54 18.95 -4.20 -9.08
N ARG A 55 19.43 -5.30 -8.50
CA ARG A 55 18.64 -6.52 -8.26
C ARG A 55 18.65 -6.79 -6.76
N GLU A 56 17.47 -7.03 -6.22
CA GLU A 56 17.28 -7.49 -4.86
C GLU A 56 17.19 -9.02 -4.89
N ILE A 57 17.94 -9.68 -4.03
CA ILE A 57 17.88 -11.14 -3.87
C ILE A 57 17.65 -11.41 -2.38
N VAL A 58 16.60 -12.15 -2.07
CA VAL A 58 16.28 -12.57 -0.70
C VAL A 58 16.49 -14.08 -0.65
N GLU A 59 17.35 -14.54 0.26
CA GLU A 59 17.63 -15.96 0.46
C GLU A 59 17.40 -16.33 1.93
N TRP A 60 16.85 -17.53 2.17
CA TRP A 60 16.51 -18.02 3.51
C TRP A 60 17.04 -19.43 3.69
N ASP A 61 17.68 -19.69 4.83
CA ASP A 61 18.37 -20.97 5.13
C ASP A 61 17.68 -21.83 6.19
N GLY A 62 16.49 -21.42 6.67
CA GLY A 62 15.72 -22.18 7.66
C GLY A 62 15.64 -21.51 9.03
N GLU A 63 16.55 -20.59 9.36
CA GLU A 63 16.56 -19.90 10.66
C GLU A 63 16.64 -18.37 10.54
N ASN A 64 17.26 -17.81 9.49
CA ASN A 64 17.46 -16.36 9.34
C ASN A 64 17.09 -15.83 7.95
N VAL A 65 16.47 -14.65 7.89
CA VAL A 65 16.18 -13.93 6.62
C VAL A 65 17.42 -13.14 6.20
N ARG A 66 17.98 -13.46 5.03
CA ARG A 66 19.11 -12.71 4.45
C ARG A 66 18.58 -11.79 3.36
N ILE A 67 18.78 -10.49 3.54
CA ILE A 67 18.46 -9.49 2.53
C ILE A 67 19.78 -9.03 1.90
N LEU A 68 19.94 -9.30 0.59
CA LEU A 68 21.12 -8.90 -0.17
C LEU A 68 20.79 -7.67 -1.01
N PHE A 69 21.47 -6.57 -0.73
CA PHE A 69 21.42 -5.37 -1.56
C PHE A 69 22.64 -5.33 -2.49
N LEU A 70 22.40 -5.20 -3.79
CA LEU A 70 23.44 -4.88 -4.76
C LEU A 70 23.53 -3.36 -4.94
N ALA A 71 24.60 -2.76 -4.43
CA ALA A 71 24.86 -1.34 -4.61
C ALA A 71 25.48 -1.05 -6.00
N PRO A 72 25.27 0.17 -6.56
CA PRO A 72 25.95 0.60 -7.79
C PRO A 72 27.47 0.49 -7.61
N GLY A 73 28.12 -0.38 -8.38
CA GLY A 73 29.54 -0.74 -8.23
C GLY A 73 29.82 -2.22 -8.00
N GLY A 74 28.79 -3.05 -7.77
CA GLY A 74 28.93 -4.50 -7.64
C GLY A 74 29.25 -4.99 -6.22
N HIS A 75 29.00 -4.17 -5.21
CA HIS A 75 29.13 -4.55 -3.80
C HIS A 75 27.84 -5.21 -3.31
N VAL A 76 28.00 -6.29 -2.54
CA VAL A 76 26.92 -7.12 -2.00
C VAL A 76 26.80 -6.86 -0.50
N ILE A 77 25.76 -6.15 -0.07
CA ILE A 77 25.54 -5.89 1.36
C ILE A 77 24.67 -7.01 1.91
N GLU A 78 25.22 -7.86 2.78
CA GLU A 78 24.52 -8.90 3.52
C GLU A 78 24.09 -8.36 4.90
N VAL A 79 22.82 -8.58 5.26
CA VAL A 79 22.30 -8.31 6.60
C VAL A 79 21.94 -9.66 7.23
N GLY A 80 22.80 -10.15 8.12
CA GLY A 80 22.76 -11.47 8.75
C GLY A 80 24.10 -11.79 9.45
N ASP A 81 24.18 -12.91 10.17
CA ASP A 81 25.20 -13.19 11.20
C ASP A 81 26.66 -13.44 10.72
N ASP A 82 27.06 -12.98 9.53
CA ASP A 82 28.44 -12.51 9.18
C ASP A 82 28.69 -12.58 7.65
N LEU A 83 28.60 -11.44 6.94
CA LEU A 83 29.76 -10.70 6.37
C LEU A 83 29.29 -9.41 5.65
N LEU A 84 29.66 -8.27 6.22
CA LEU A 84 29.54 -6.92 5.67
C LEU A 84 30.46 -6.76 4.45
N ALA A 85 29.95 -6.39 3.27
CA ALA A 85 30.84 -5.93 2.19
C ALA A 85 31.10 -4.42 2.31
N GLY A 86 32.18 -4.10 3.03
CA GLY A 86 32.81 -2.78 3.10
C GLY A 86 33.98 -2.85 4.08
N ASN A 87 35.12 -2.23 3.76
CA ASN A 87 36.37 -2.32 4.55
C ASN A 87 36.31 -1.62 5.94
N ASP A 88 35.14 -1.32 6.49
CA ASP A 88 35.00 -0.59 7.76
C ASP A 88 34.03 -1.26 8.74
N PRO A 89 34.55 -2.03 9.71
CA PRO A 89 33.77 -2.68 10.77
C PRO A 89 33.57 -1.74 11.97
N SER A 90 33.10 -0.52 11.76
CA SER A 90 32.83 0.39 12.88
C SER A 90 31.55 0.00 13.63
N GLU A 91 31.56 0.11 14.96
CA GLU A 91 30.39 -0.13 15.86
C GLU A 91 29.12 0.62 15.41
N ASN A 92 29.29 1.69 14.64
CA ASN A 92 28.21 2.51 14.09
C ASN A 92 27.33 1.75 13.07
N VAL A 93 27.91 0.87 12.24
CA VAL A 93 27.14 0.09 11.24
C VAL A 93 26.31 -1.00 11.92
N LYS A 94 26.86 -1.60 12.98
CA LYS A 94 26.16 -2.60 13.80
C LYS A 94 24.98 -1.98 14.54
N GLY A 95 25.18 -0.82 15.18
CA GLY A 95 24.10 -0.07 15.83
C GLY A 95 23.00 0.38 14.86
N TRP A 96 23.35 0.72 13.61
CA TRP A 96 22.38 1.09 12.57
C TRP A 96 21.50 -0.10 12.15
N ALA A 97 22.09 -1.28 11.91
CA ALA A 97 21.35 -2.49 11.52
C ALA A 97 20.44 -3.02 12.65
N GLU A 98 20.92 -3.01 13.91
CA GLU A 98 20.13 -3.36 15.09
C GLU A 98 18.95 -2.39 15.29
N GLY A 99 19.18 -1.09 15.08
CA GLY A 99 18.13 -0.07 15.12
C GLY A 99 17.07 -0.25 14.04
N PHE A 100 17.47 -0.57 12.80
CA PHE A 100 16.54 -0.82 11.70
C PHE A 100 15.68 -2.07 11.95
N THR A 101 16.30 -3.16 12.39
CA THR A 101 15.62 -4.42 12.72
C THR A 101 14.62 -4.23 13.86
N THR A 102 15.01 -3.49 14.91
CA THR A 102 14.13 -3.16 16.03
C THR A 102 12.93 -2.32 15.58
N LYS A 103 13.16 -1.31 14.73
CA LYS A 103 12.12 -0.42 14.20
C LYS A 103 11.17 -1.15 13.24
N ALA A 104 11.68 -2.03 12.38
CA ALA A 104 10.88 -2.87 11.50
C ALA A 104 10.01 -3.86 12.29
N ASN A 105 10.56 -4.48 13.34
CA ASN A 105 9.82 -5.39 14.22
C ASN A 105 8.79 -4.67 15.10
N GLN A 106 9.06 -3.43 15.51
CA GLN A 106 8.09 -2.58 16.19
C GLN A 106 6.94 -2.20 15.25
N LEU A 107 7.26 -1.76 14.04
CA LEU A 107 6.28 -1.37 13.02
C LEU A 107 5.41 -2.56 12.59
N ASN A 108 6.01 -3.74 12.42
CA ASN A 108 5.26 -4.96 12.17
C ASN A 108 4.31 -5.28 13.33
N ARG A 109 4.72 -5.16 14.60
CA ARG A 109 3.82 -5.37 15.75
C ARG A 109 2.70 -4.34 15.84
N GLU A 110 3.01 -3.07 15.63
CA GLU A 110 2.04 -1.97 15.70
C GLU A 110 0.96 -2.08 14.63
N VAL A 111 1.32 -2.55 13.42
CA VAL A 111 0.41 -2.53 12.28
C VAL A 111 -0.19 -3.91 11.95
N LEU A 112 0.50 -5.01 12.26
CA LEU A 112 0.02 -6.39 12.03
C LEU A 112 -0.59 -7.05 13.29
N GLY A 113 -0.39 -6.44 14.46
CA GLY A 113 -0.66 -7.06 15.76
C GLY A 113 0.33 -8.15 16.11
N ASP A 114 0.36 -8.58 17.37
CA ASP A 114 1.30 -9.60 17.87
C ASP A 114 1.07 -11.02 17.31
N ASN A 115 0.07 -11.19 16.43
CA ASN A 115 -0.43 -12.51 16.02
C ASN A 115 0.20 -13.07 14.74
N ASN A 116 0.98 -12.29 13.99
CA ASN A 116 1.62 -12.77 12.77
C ASN A 116 3.14 -12.78 12.97
N THR A 117 3.72 -13.97 12.99
CA THR A 117 5.17 -14.13 13.08
C THR A 117 5.82 -13.79 11.74
N ALA A 118 7.07 -13.30 11.77
CA ALA A 118 7.85 -13.07 10.55
C ALA A 118 7.95 -14.35 9.68
N ALA A 119 7.91 -15.52 10.30
CA ALA A 119 7.87 -16.82 9.64
C ALA A 119 6.59 -17.05 8.82
N GLU A 120 5.41 -16.66 9.32
CA GLU A 120 4.14 -16.80 8.57
C GLU A 120 4.06 -15.84 7.38
N ILE A 121 4.58 -14.62 7.54
CA ILE A 121 4.69 -13.66 6.44
C ILE A 121 5.67 -14.20 5.39
N ASN A 122 6.81 -14.73 5.84
CA ASN A 122 7.80 -15.27 4.93
C ASN A 122 7.32 -16.57 4.25
N ASP A 123 6.52 -17.42 4.89
CA ASP A 123 5.94 -18.62 4.26
C ASP A 123 4.93 -18.22 3.15
N GLN A 124 4.13 -17.18 3.40
CA GLN A 124 3.24 -16.59 2.38
C GLN A 124 4.02 -16.00 1.20
N LEU A 125 5.21 -15.43 1.46
CA LEU A 125 6.09 -14.85 0.44
C LEU A 125 6.95 -15.90 -0.27
N SER A 126 7.43 -16.93 0.42
CA SER A 126 8.35 -17.96 -0.11
C SER A 126 7.67 -18.83 -1.16
N GLY A 127 6.38 -19.11 -0.98
CA GLY A 127 5.56 -19.73 -2.01
C GLY A 127 5.46 -18.91 -3.30
N LEU A 128 5.70 -17.59 -3.25
CA LEU A 128 5.69 -16.69 -4.39
C LEU A 128 7.05 -16.55 -5.09
N TYR A 129 8.18 -16.96 -4.49
CA TYR A 129 9.53 -16.75 -5.07
C TYR A 129 10.14 -17.97 -5.78
N SER A 130 9.59 -19.18 -5.62
CA SER A 130 10.20 -20.44 -6.12
C SER A 130 9.98 -20.75 -7.62
N LEU A 131 9.48 -19.81 -8.42
CA LEU A 131 9.18 -20.01 -9.85
C LEU A 131 9.99 -19.07 -10.75
N GLY A 132 11.31 -19.29 -10.75
CA GLY A 132 12.22 -18.64 -11.68
C GLY A 132 11.92 -19.02 -13.14
N GLU A 133 11.62 -17.98 -13.94
CA GLU A 133 11.82 -17.89 -15.39
C GLU A 133 11.09 -18.87 -16.33
N VAL A 134 9.82 -18.58 -16.67
CA VAL A 134 9.36 -18.55 -18.09
C VAL A 134 8.20 -17.54 -18.22
N CYS A 135 8.49 -16.24 -18.29
CA CYS A 135 7.46 -15.21 -18.46
C CYS A 135 7.04 -14.94 -19.92
N GLY A 136 7.37 -15.85 -20.85
CA GLY A 136 7.19 -15.63 -22.30
C GLY A 136 6.31 -16.63 -23.05
N SER A 137 5.79 -17.69 -22.42
CA SER A 137 5.01 -18.70 -23.17
C SER A 137 3.59 -18.20 -23.51
N GLU A 138 3.06 -18.60 -24.67
CA GLU A 138 1.72 -18.18 -25.10
C GLU A 138 0.61 -18.72 -24.18
N ALA A 139 0.81 -19.92 -23.62
CA ALA A 139 -0.10 -20.51 -22.63
C ALA A 139 -0.20 -19.64 -21.35
N VAL A 140 0.92 -19.02 -20.94
CA VAL A 140 0.96 -18.07 -19.83
C VAL A 140 0.11 -16.83 -20.13
N LYS A 141 0.12 -16.33 -21.37
CA LYS A 141 -0.67 -15.14 -21.76
C LYS A 141 -2.18 -15.39 -21.69
N ILE A 142 -2.67 -16.53 -22.19
CA ILE A 142 -4.11 -16.85 -22.18
C ILE A 142 -4.63 -16.99 -20.75
N ASN A 143 -3.87 -17.64 -19.88
CA ASN A 143 -4.25 -17.78 -18.46
C ASN A 143 -4.22 -16.44 -17.73
N LYS A 144 -3.26 -15.57 -18.05
CA LYS A 144 -3.18 -14.20 -17.50
C LYS A 144 -4.43 -13.39 -17.82
N SER A 145 -4.86 -13.33 -19.09
CA SER A 145 -6.05 -12.56 -19.49
C SER A 145 -7.28 -12.98 -18.70
N LYS A 146 -7.57 -14.29 -18.66
CA LYS A 146 -8.75 -14.82 -17.95
C LYS A 146 -8.72 -14.54 -16.45
N ALA A 147 -7.53 -14.52 -15.84
CA ALA A 147 -7.39 -14.27 -14.42
C ALA A 147 -7.57 -12.79 -14.09
N MET A 148 -7.08 -11.89 -14.96
CA MET A 148 -7.33 -10.44 -14.86
C MET A 148 -8.83 -10.13 -15.02
N ASP A 149 -9.50 -10.72 -16.01
CA ASP A 149 -10.94 -10.52 -16.23
C ASP A 149 -11.78 -10.94 -15.00
N LEU A 150 -11.43 -12.08 -14.38
CA LEU A 150 -12.09 -12.56 -13.16
C LEU A 150 -11.89 -11.61 -11.98
N LEU A 151 -10.70 -11.02 -11.86
CA LEU A 151 -10.35 -10.13 -10.78
C LEU A 151 -11.00 -8.75 -10.94
N GLU A 152 -11.04 -8.22 -12.17
CA GLU A 152 -11.77 -7.00 -12.49
C GLU A 152 -13.27 -7.17 -12.22
N TRP A 153 -13.86 -8.29 -12.66
CA TRP A 153 -15.25 -8.62 -12.35
C TRP A 153 -15.49 -8.72 -10.84
N PHE A 154 -14.59 -9.38 -10.10
CA PHE A 154 -14.71 -9.52 -8.64
C PHE A 154 -14.63 -8.16 -7.94
N PHE A 155 -13.71 -7.29 -8.35
CA PHE A 155 -13.58 -5.95 -7.81
C PHE A 155 -14.82 -5.09 -8.11
N ALA A 156 -15.32 -5.13 -9.34
CA ALA A 156 -16.58 -4.49 -9.70
C ALA A 156 -17.75 -5.02 -8.85
N ARG A 157 -17.76 -6.33 -8.56
CA ARG A 157 -18.75 -6.96 -7.68
C ARG A 157 -18.67 -6.44 -6.25
N LEU A 158 -17.47 -6.28 -5.68
CA LEU A 158 -17.30 -5.65 -4.35
C LEU A 158 -17.81 -4.21 -4.34
N ARG A 159 -17.42 -3.39 -5.34
CA ARG A 159 -17.91 -2.01 -5.46
C ARG A 159 -19.41 -1.92 -5.61
N SER A 160 -20.05 -2.93 -6.21
CA SER A 160 -21.51 -2.96 -6.35
C SER A 160 -22.26 -3.06 -5.02
N PHE A 161 -21.60 -3.37 -3.90
CA PHE A 161 -22.22 -3.26 -2.57
C PHE A 161 -22.12 -1.87 -1.97
N VAL A 162 -21.43 -0.94 -2.62
CA VAL A 162 -21.30 0.46 -2.22
C VAL A 162 -22.10 1.31 -3.22
N GLN A 163 -23.41 1.34 -3.05
CA GLN A 163 -24.33 2.06 -3.92
C GLN A 163 -24.85 3.33 -3.25
N ALA A 164 -25.05 4.38 -4.04
CA ALA A 164 -25.63 5.66 -3.59
C ALA A 164 -24.94 6.28 -2.35
N GLY A 165 -23.67 5.94 -2.09
CA GLY A 165 -22.93 6.43 -0.94
C GLY A 165 -23.28 5.74 0.38
N VAL A 166 -23.67 4.47 0.35
CA VAL A 166 -23.85 3.61 1.54
C VAL A 166 -23.35 2.20 1.23
N PHE A 167 -22.76 1.51 2.21
CA PHE A 167 -22.44 0.09 2.10
C PHE A 167 -23.64 -0.79 2.48
N GLU A 168 -24.12 -1.59 1.52
CA GLU A 168 -25.23 -2.54 1.70
C GLU A 168 -24.78 -3.81 2.45
N TYR A 169 -24.33 -3.66 3.70
CA TYR A 169 -23.70 -4.72 4.48
C TYR A 169 -24.58 -5.98 4.64
N ARG A 170 -25.92 -5.82 4.64
CA ARG A 170 -26.88 -6.94 4.71
C ARG A 170 -26.88 -7.78 3.44
N GLN A 171 -26.86 -7.13 2.27
CA GLN A 171 -26.79 -7.84 1.00
C GLN A 171 -25.43 -8.50 0.83
N PHE A 172 -24.37 -7.80 1.23
CA PHE A 172 -23.02 -8.35 1.26
C PHE A 172 -22.93 -9.57 2.17
N GLU A 173 -23.48 -9.52 3.38
CA GLU A 173 -23.49 -10.65 4.32
C GLU A 173 -24.09 -11.92 3.72
N VAL A 174 -25.21 -11.81 3.01
CA VAL A 174 -25.87 -12.95 2.35
C VAL A 174 -24.97 -13.59 1.29
N LEU A 175 -24.18 -12.79 0.59
CA LEU A 175 -23.34 -13.24 -0.53
C LEU A 175 -21.87 -13.46 -0.16
N GLY A 176 -21.46 -13.06 1.05
CA GLY A 176 -20.07 -13.01 1.47
C GLY A 176 -19.36 -14.37 1.42
N GLU A 177 -20.07 -15.45 1.76
CA GLU A 177 -19.51 -16.80 1.72
C GLU A 177 -19.19 -17.25 0.28
N GLU A 178 -20.07 -16.94 -0.67
CA GLU A 178 -19.84 -17.25 -2.09
C GLU A 178 -18.72 -16.39 -2.67
N LEU A 179 -18.68 -15.10 -2.34
CA LEU A 179 -17.59 -14.21 -2.72
C LEU A 179 -16.24 -14.71 -2.16
N GLY A 180 -16.21 -15.18 -0.92
CA GLY A 180 -15.01 -15.77 -0.33
C GLY A 180 -14.50 -16.99 -1.10
N ARG A 181 -15.39 -17.89 -1.55
CA ARG A 181 -15.02 -19.02 -2.42
C ARG A 181 -14.46 -18.55 -3.77
N GLN A 182 -15.04 -17.50 -4.35
CA GLN A 182 -14.57 -16.94 -5.62
C GLN A 182 -13.18 -16.32 -5.47
N LEU A 183 -12.96 -15.53 -4.42
CA LEU A 183 -11.66 -14.96 -4.10
C LEU A 183 -10.60 -16.03 -3.88
N TYR A 184 -10.92 -17.11 -3.17
CA TYR A 184 -10.02 -18.25 -3.00
C TYR A 184 -9.60 -18.87 -4.34
N ARG A 185 -10.55 -19.11 -5.24
CA ARG A 185 -10.26 -19.63 -6.60
C ARG A 185 -9.40 -18.67 -7.43
N ILE A 186 -9.61 -17.37 -7.30
CA ILE A 186 -8.77 -16.34 -7.92
C ILE A 186 -7.35 -16.42 -7.34
N GLY A 187 -7.21 -16.54 -6.01
CA GLY A 187 -5.93 -16.68 -5.32
C GLY A 187 -5.12 -17.89 -5.77
N GLU A 188 -5.77 -19.05 -5.95
CA GLU A 188 -5.11 -20.24 -6.49
C GLU A 188 -4.55 -19.98 -7.91
N ARG A 189 -5.27 -19.24 -8.74
CA ARG A 189 -4.77 -18.85 -10.07
C ARG A 189 -3.61 -17.87 -10.00
N VAL A 190 -3.66 -16.91 -9.06
CA VAL A 190 -2.57 -15.95 -8.82
C VAL A 190 -1.30 -16.66 -8.40
N LYS A 191 -1.37 -17.66 -7.51
CA LYS A 191 -0.21 -18.46 -7.09
C LYS A 191 0.42 -19.24 -8.24
N THR A 192 -0.40 -19.75 -9.16
CA THR A 192 0.10 -20.48 -10.34
C THR A 192 0.54 -19.57 -11.50
N ALA A 193 0.23 -18.28 -11.42
CA ALA A 193 0.61 -17.33 -12.45
C ALA A 193 2.11 -16.97 -12.33
N PRO A 194 2.82 -16.75 -13.43
CA PRO A 194 4.22 -16.36 -13.36
C PRO A 194 4.43 -15.06 -12.58
N ILE A 195 5.46 -15.06 -11.73
CA ILE A 195 5.81 -14.00 -10.77
C ILE A 195 5.99 -12.62 -11.44
N CYS A 196 6.32 -12.58 -12.74
CA CYS A 196 6.62 -11.35 -13.46
C CYS A 196 5.43 -10.35 -13.59
N ASN A 197 4.25 -10.66 -13.06
CA ASN A 197 3.09 -9.77 -13.13
C ASN A 197 2.76 -9.16 -11.76
N SER A 198 3.62 -8.25 -11.30
CA SER A 198 3.43 -7.50 -10.04
C SER A 198 2.09 -6.76 -10.01
N GLU A 199 1.61 -6.28 -11.15
CA GLU A 199 0.31 -5.63 -11.28
C GLU A 199 -0.84 -6.57 -10.89
N PHE A 200 -0.84 -7.80 -11.41
CA PHE A 200 -1.88 -8.77 -11.12
C PHE A 200 -1.89 -9.21 -9.66
N LEU A 201 -0.70 -9.40 -9.06
CA LEU A 201 -0.59 -9.66 -7.62
C LEU A 201 -1.14 -8.47 -6.81
N ARG A 202 -0.78 -7.24 -7.18
CA ARG A 202 -1.28 -6.02 -6.51
C ARG A 202 -2.79 -5.90 -6.57
N GLN A 203 -3.40 -6.13 -7.75
CA GLN A 203 -4.85 -6.14 -7.89
C GLN A 203 -5.51 -7.20 -6.98
N TYR A 204 -4.91 -8.39 -6.89
CA TYR A 204 -5.46 -9.47 -6.07
C TYR A 204 -5.39 -9.12 -4.59
N LEU A 205 -4.25 -8.60 -4.12
CA LEU A 205 -4.05 -8.18 -2.74
C LEU A 205 -5.04 -7.08 -2.35
N PHE A 206 -5.25 -6.09 -3.22
CA PHE A 206 -6.21 -5.03 -2.96
C PHE A 206 -7.65 -5.53 -2.92
N ALA A 207 -8.06 -6.37 -3.89
CA ALA A 207 -9.39 -6.97 -3.90
C ALA A 207 -9.65 -7.84 -2.66
N LYS A 208 -8.63 -8.61 -2.23
CA LYS A 208 -8.67 -9.40 -0.99
C LYS A 208 -8.86 -8.49 0.23
N GLN A 209 -8.06 -7.44 0.34
CA GLN A 209 -8.14 -6.47 1.42
C GLN A 209 -9.52 -5.79 1.49
N MET A 210 -10.09 -5.40 0.35
CA MET A 210 -11.43 -4.80 0.29
C MET A 210 -12.51 -5.79 0.74
N PHE A 211 -12.44 -7.04 0.29
CA PHE A 211 -13.35 -8.09 0.74
C PHE A 211 -13.27 -8.34 2.25
N GLU A 212 -12.06 -8.53 2.78
CA GLU A 212 -11.83 -8.75 4.22
C GLU A 212 -12.33 -7.57 5.05
N THR A 213 -12.07 -6.33 4.61
CA THR A 213 -12.56 -5.13 5.28
C THR A 213 -14.09 -5.08 5.33
N MET A 214 -14.76 -5.47 4.24
CA MET A 214 -16.23 -5.54 4.19
C MET A 214 -16.78 -6.63 5.12
N VAL A 215 -16.13 -7.80 5.20
CA VAL A 215 -16.49 -8.89 6.12
C VAL A 215 -16.35 -8.44 7.57
N ASP A 216 -15.21 -7.86 7.92
CA ASP A 216 -14.90 -7.41 9.28
C ASP A 216 -15.84 -6.28 9.74
N ALA A 217 -16.44 -5.53 8.81
CA ALA A 217 -17.38 -4.47 9.12
C ALA A 217 -18.80 -4.96 9.45
N ILE A 218 -19.18 -6.20 9.09
CA ILE A 218 -20.56 -6.69 9.25
C ILE A 218 -21.03 -6.64 10.71
N GLU A 219 -20.27 -7.26 11.61
CA GLU A 219 -20.65 -7.34 13.03
C GLU A 219 -20.66 -5.96 13.72
N PRO A 220 -19.62 -5.12 13.56
CA PRO A 220 -19.66 -3.74 14.06
C PRO A 220 -20.85 -2.93 13.55
N LEU A 221 -21.12 -2.96 12.23
CA LEU A 221 -22.24 -2.22 11.66
C LEU A 221 -23.58 -2.68 12.23
N ARG A 222 -23.79 -4.01 12.34
CA ARG A 222 -24.99 -4.56 12.98
C ARG A 222 -25.11 -4.12 14.44
N HIS A 223 -24.02 -4.21 15.19
CA HIS A 223 -23.99 -3.86 16.61
C HIS A 223 -24.37 -2.39 16.83
N TYR A 224 -23.67 -1.47 16.16
CA TYR A 224 -23.88 -0.03 16.32
C TYR A 224 -25.22 0.45 15.77
N LEU A 225 -25.81 -0.26 14.81
CA LEU A 225 -27.16 0.01 14.32
C LEU A 225 -28.24 -0.46 15.30
N THR A 226 -28.01 -1.56 16.02
CA THR A 226 -29.00 -2.18 16.91
C THR A 226 -29.03 -1.53 18.30
N VAL A 227 -27.87 -1.14 18.82
CA VAL A 227 -27.75 -0.56 20.16
C VAL A 227 -27.95 0.95 20.09
N HIS A 228 -29.10 1.43 20.57
CA HIS A 228 -29.40 2.86 20.70
C HIS A 228 -28.65 3.50 21.88
N ALA A 229 -27.35 3.76 21.69
CA ALA A 229 -26.55 4.53 22.63
C ALA A 229 -25.95 5.78 21.95
N PRO A 230 -25.66 6.86 22.71
CA PRO A 230 -24.94 8.02 22.20
C PRO A 230 -23.63 7.62 21.51
N GLY A 231 -23.33 8.26 20.38
CA GLY A 231 -22.11 8.01 19.60
C GLY A 231 -22.15 6.77 18.69
N ASN A 232 -23.00 5.77 18.94
CA ASN A 232 -23.02 4.53 18.15
C ASN A 232 -23.31 4.79 16.66
N LEU A 233 -24.28 5.66 16.35
CA LEU A 233 -24.57 6.03 14.96
C LEU A 233 -23.39 6.72 14.27
N LEU A 234 -22.57 7.47 15.02
CA LEU A 234 -21.37 8.10 14.45
C LEU A 234 -20.27 7.06 14.17
N VAL A 235 -20.12 6.06 15.04
CA VAL A 235 -19.21 4.93 14.77
C VAL A 235 -19.67 4.14 13.55
N TYR A 236 -20.98 3.85 13.44
CA TYR A 236 -21.57 3.23 12.26
C TYR A 236 -21.20 4.01 10.99
N SER A 237 -21.45 5.32 10.98
CA SER A 237 -21.19 6.17 9.83
C SER A 237 -19.70 6.24 9.46
N MET A 238 -18.79 6.22 10.44
CA MET A 238 -17.35 6.17 10.18
C MET A 238 -16.90 4.85 9.55
N ILE A 239 -17.45 3.71 10.00
CA ILE A 239 -17.14 2.40 9.41
C ILE A 239 -17.64 2.35 7.96
N ASP A 240 -18.88 2.80 7.74
CA ASP A 240 -19.49 2.87 6.41
C ASP A 240 -18.68 3.78 5.48
N MET A 241 -18.31 4.98 5.93
CA MET A 241 -17.46 5.92 5.19
C MET A 241 -16.11 5.28 4.80
N ASN A 242 -15.43 4.56 5.70
CA ASN A 242 -14.15 3.93 5.38
C ASN A 242 -14.25 2.95 4.20
N ILE A 243 -15.35 2.18 4.11
CA ILE A 243 -15.61 1.28 2.98
C ILE A 243 -15.89 2.09 1.71
N GLN A 244 -16.64 3.19 1.82
CA GLN A 244 -16.89 4.08 0.69
C GLN A 244 -15.61 4.72 0.16
N LEU A 245 -14.68 5.10 1.03
CA LEU A 245 -13.37 5.65 0.64
C LEU A 245 -12.54 4.63 -0.13
N MET A 246 -12.53 3.36 0.29
CA MET A 246 -11.89 2.28 -0.49
C MET A 246 -12.52 2.11 -1.88
N ALA A 247 -13.84 2.29 -1.98
CA ALA A 247 -14.55 2.25 -3.26
C ALA A 247 -14.28 3.47 -4.16
N LEU A 248 -13.52 4.47 -3.73
CA LEU A 248 -13.01 5.55 -4.58
C LEU A 248 -11.65 5.21 -5.23
N CYS A 249 -11.04 4.09 -4.86
CA CYS A 249 -9.83 3.60 -5.51
C CYS A 249 -10.15 2.81 -6.80
N ASP A 250 -9.14 2.60 -7.63
CA ASP A 250 -9.16 1.67 -8.76
C ASP A 250 -8.87 0.23 -8.29
N ASN A 251 -8.79 -0.70 -9.24
CA ASN A 251 -8.50 -2.11 -8.96
C ASN A 251 -7.07 -2.36 -8.43
N LEU A 252 -6.20 -1.35 -8.43
CA LEU A 252 -4.83 -1.42 -7.93
C LEU A 252 -4.69 -0.83 -6.52
N GLY A 253 -5.76 -0.28 -5.97
CA GLY A 253 -5.75 0.41 -4.68
C GLY A 253 -5.35 1.87 -4.75
N GLU A 254 -5.14 2.40 -5.97
CA GLU A 254 -4.77 3.79 -6.18
C GLU A 254 -6.03 4.66 -6.28
N PRO A 255 -5.96 5.95 -5.90
CA PRO A 255 -7.06 6.88 -6.12
C PRO A 255 -7.51 6.89 -7.58
N ASN A 256 -8.82 6.87 -7.81
CA ASN A 256 -9.39 6.86 -9.16
C ASN A 256 -10.12 8.18 -9.51
N PRO A 257 -9.41 9.22 -9.99
CA PRO A 257 -10.01 10.47 -10.45
C PRO A 257 -10.98 10.34 -11.62
N ARG A 258 -11.05 9.16 -12.27
CA ARG A 258 -12.01 8.89 -13.36
C ARG A 258 -13.34 8.36 -12.85
N ALA A 259 -13.45 8.03 -11.55
CA ALA A 259 -14.72 7.66 -10.96
C ALA A 259 -15.67 8.86 -10.96
N ASP A 260 -16.96 8.58 -11.19
CA ASP A 260 -17.99 9.62 -11.24
C ASP A 260 -18.02 10.42 -9.94
N ASP A 261 -18.01 11.74 -10.07
CA ASP A 261 -18.01 12.72 -8.97
C ASP A 261 -16.90 12.51 -7.93
N TYR A 262 -15.74 11.95 -8.32
CA TYR A 262 -14.63 11.65 -7.40
C TYR A 262 -14.27 12.83 -6.48
N GLU A 263 -13.98 14.00 -7.06
CA GLU A 263 -13.56 15.19 -6.30
C GLU A 263 -14.66 15.69 -5.36
N ALA A 264 -15.90 15.77 -5.85
CA ALA A 264 -17.04 16.18 -5.04
C ALA A 264 -17.32 15.20 -3.88
N LYS A 265 -17.13 13.89 -4.10
CA LYS A 265 -17.26 12.87 -3.05
C LYS A 265 -16.17 13.00 -2.01
N VAL A 266 -14.91 13.18 -2.42
CA VAL A 266 -13.78 13.37 -1.48
C VAL A 266 -14.02 14.61 -0.61
N HIS A 267 -14.36 15.76 -1.19
CA HIS A 267 -14.66 16.97 -0.42
C HIS A 267 -15.81 16.77 0.58
N ARG A 268 -16.90 16.12 0.13
CA ARG A 268 -18.03 15.81 1.00
C ARG A 268 -17.64 14.91 2.17
N PHE A 269 -16.78 13.92 1.96
CA PHE A 269 -16.30 13.07 3.05
C PHE A 269 -15.40 13.82 4.03
N VAL A 270 -14.58 14.76 3.56
CA VAL A 270 -13.81 15.66 4.45
C VAL A 270 -14.76 16.47 5.33
N ASP A 271 -15.82 17.05 4.76
CA ASP A 271 -16.81 17.81 5.51
C ASP A 271 -17.55 16.94 6.54
N TYR A 272 -17.94 15.72 6.15
CA TYR A 272 -18.59 14.77 7.06
C TYR A 272 -17.67 14.33 8.20
N LEU A 273 -16.41 14.04 7.91
CA LEU A 273 -15.42 13.68 8.93
C LEU A 273 -15.30 14.80 9.98
N ASN A 274 -15.08 16.04 9.54
CA ASN A 274 -14.97 17.19 10.43
C ASN A 274 -16.23 17.41 11.26
N GLN A 275 -17.42 17.33 10.65
CA GLN A 275 -18.70 17.49 11.33
C GLN A 275 -18.94 16.37 12.36
N TRP A 276 -18.61 15.12 12.02
CA TRP A 276 -18.79 13.99 12.93
C TRP A 276 -17.80 14.02 14.09
N GLU A 277 -16.54 14.40 13.86
CA GLU A 277 -15.57 14.59 14.94
C GLU A 277 -16.01 15.70 15.90
N GLN A 278 -16.43 16.85 15.36
CA GLN A 278 -16.94 17.95 16.18
C GLN A 278 -18.18 17.52 16.98
N LYS A 279 -19.12 16.84 16.33
CA LYS A 279 -20.34 16.35 16.99
C LYS A 279 -20.00 15.34 18.09
N PHE A 280 -19.13 14.37 17.82
CA PHE A 280 -18.74 13.35 18.79
C PHE A 280 -18.07 13.96 20.03
N ASN A 281 -17.27 15.02 19.84
CA ASN A 281 -16.61 15.74 20.93
C ASN A 281 -17.56 16.61 21.77
N ASN A 282 -18.68 17.06 21.18
CA ASN A 282 -19.68 17.90 21.84
C ASN A 282 -20.83 17.12 22.49
N ASP A 283 -21.09 15.89 22.02
CA ASP A 283 -22.12 15.01 22.56
C ASP A 283 -21.77 14.55 24.00
N PRO A 284 -22.76 14.15 24.82
CA PRO A 284 -22.52 13.59 26.14
C PRO A 284 -21.50 12.44 26.09
N PRO A 285 -20.68 12.25 27.14
CA PRO A 285 -19.66 11.21 27.16
C PRO A 285 -20.23 9.84 26.79
N SER A 286 -19.83 9.33 25.63
CA SER A 286 -20.18 7.98 25.18
C SER A 286 -19.43 6.92 25.99
N ALA A 287 -19.86 5.66 25.97
CA ALA A 287 -19.11 4.58 26.61
C ALA A 287 -17.66 4.51 26.07
N TYR A 288 -16.70 4.09 26.92
CA TYR A 288 -15.27 4.06 26.54
C TYR A 288 -15.04 3.29 25.22
N GLY A 289 -15.65 2.12 25.06
CA GLY A 289 -15.51 1.32 23.83
C GLY A 289 -16.03 2.04 22.57
N THR A 290 -17.11 2.80 22.67
CA THR A 290 -17.64 3.62 21.56
C THR A 290 -16.66 4.74 21.20
N ARG A 291 -16.04 5.41 22.19
CA ARG A 291 -15.03 6.45 21.95
C ARG A 291 -13.79 5.89 21.26
N GLU A 292 -13.31 4.74 21.71
CA GLU A 292 -12.14 4.12 21.13
C GLU A 292 -12.41 3.63 19.70
N ALA A 293 -13.58 3.04 19.46
CA ALA A 293 -14.00 2.65 18.12
C ALA A 293 -14.12 3.87 17.19
N PHE A 294 -14.75 4.96 17.64
CA PHE A 294 -14.84 6.20 16.86
C PHE A 294 -13.46 6.74 16.50
N ARG A 295 -12.57 6.89 17.49
CA ARG A 295 -11.19 7.36 17.29
C ARG A 295 -10.44 6.53 16.25
N LYS A 296 -10.48 5.20 16.38
CA LYS A 296 -9.81 4.27 15.46
C LYS A 296 -10.35 4.41 14.02
N GLN A 297 -11.67 4.52 13.85
CA GLN A 297 -12.27 4.66 12.54
C GLN A 297 -12.04 6.05 11.92
N SER A 298 -12.02 7.10 12.75
CA SER A 298 -11.66 8.46 12.32
C SER A 298 -10.24 8.52 11.79
N GLN A 299 -9.28 7.94 12.52
CA GLN A 299 -7.88 7.88 12.08
C GLN A 299 -7.72 7.19 10.71
N LYS A 300 -8.45 6.09 10.49
CA LYS A 300 -8.48 5.40 9.19
C LYS A 300 -9.05 6.31 8.08
N ALA A 301 -10.15 6.99 8.36
CA ALA A 301 -10.79 7.88 7.39
C ALA A 301 -9.89 9.07 7.04
N THR A 302 -9.24 9.68 8.03
CA THR A 302 -8.27 10.77 7.84
C THR A 302 -7.09 10.32 6.96
N ALA A 303 -6.52 9.15 7.24
CA ALA A 303 -5.41 8.62 6.42
C ALA A 303 -5.84 8.38 4.97
N ALA A 304 -6.99 7.75 4.75
CA ALA A 304 -7.54 7.52 3.42
C ALA A 304 -7.85 8.83 2.68
N LEU A 305 -8.48 9.81 3.35
CA LEU A 305 -8.78 11.12 2.77
C LEU A 305 -7.52 11.93 2.44
N SER A 306 -6.48 11.85 3.28
CA SER A 306 -5.19 12.48 2.98
C SER A 306 -4.62 11.95 1.66
N LEU A 307 -4.64 10.64 1.46
CA LEU A 307 -4.17 10.02 0.23
C LEU A 307 -5.04 10.41 -0.98
N LEU A 308 -6.37 10.40 -0.84
CA LEU A 308 -7.30 10.76 -1.91
C LEU A 308 -7.21 12.25 -2.32
N THR A 309 -6.97 13.14 -1.37
CA THR A 309 -6.85 14.59 -1.60
C THR A 309 -5.52 15.00 -2.22
N GLN A 310 -4.42 14.32 -1.91
CA GLN A 310 -3.12 14.55 -2.55
C GLN A 310 -3.20 14.37 -4.08
N HIS A 311 -3.96 13.40 -4.57
CA HIS A 311 -4.18 13.20 -6.00
C HIS A 311 -4.95 14.34 -6.69
N ILE A 312 -5.86 15.01 -5.98
CA ILE A 312 -6.59 16.17 -6.52
C ILE A 312 -5.61 17.33 -6.72
N ALA A 313 -4.75 17.60 -5.73
CA ALA A 313 -3.74 18.64 -5.81
C ALA A 313 -2.72 18.40 -6.96
N ALA A 314 -2.25 17.16 -7.13
CA ALA A 314 -1.33 16.80 -8.20
C ALA A 314 -1.93 17.00 -9.61
N LYS A 315 -3.22 16.68 -9.78
CA LYS A 315 -3.95 16.90 -11.03
C LYS A 315 -4.02 18.37 -11.41
N LEU A 316 -4.27 19.26 -10.43
CA LEU A 316 -4.32 20.71 -10.66
C LEU A 316 -2.96 21.26 -11.11
N GLN A 317 -1.86 20.82 -10.49
CA GLN A 317 -0.51 21.24 -10.87
C GLN A 317 -0.14 20.82 -12.30
N THR A 318 -0.54 19.61 -12.71
CA THR A 318 -0.28 19.10 -14.07
C THR A 318 -1.08 19.85 -15.13
N SER A 319 -2.31 20.27 -14.82
CA SER A 319 -3.10 21.10 -15.73
C SER A 319 -2.57 22.53 -15.89
N ALA A 320 -2.01 23.12 -14.82
CA ALA A 320 -1.43 24.46 -14.86
C ALA A 320 -0.15 24.51 -15.71
N SER A 321 0.74 23.51 -15.58
CA SER A 321 1.98 23.45 -16.36
C SER A 321 1.72 23.18 -17.85
N ALA A 322 0.71 22.36 -18.18
CA ALA A 322 0.30 22.12 -19.57
C ALA A 322 -0.18 23.40 -20.27
N PHE A 323 -0.82 24.32 -19.53
CA PHE A 323 -1.29 25.60 -20.09
C PHE A 323 -0.14 26.60 -20.31
N GLN A 324 0.90 26.57 -19.48
CA GLN A 324 2.10 27.41 -19.64
C GLN A 324 2.99 27.00 -20.84
N GLY A 325 2.93 25.74 -21.26
CA GLY A 325 3.67 25.22 -22.42
C GLY A 325 3.04 25.51 -23.78
N GLN A 326 1.77 25.92 -23.83
CA GLN A 326 1.15 26.43 -25.04
C GLN A 326 1.58 27.88 -25.25
N HIS A 327 2.80 28.04 -25.76
CA HIS A 327 3.32 29.30 -26.27
C HIS A 327 2.23 29.92 -27.14
N LEU A 328 1.69 31.07 -26.71
CA LEU A 328 0.75 31.89 -27.45
C LEU A 328 1.28 32.01 -28.88
N VAL A 329 0.71 31.22 -29.80
CA VAL A 329 0.89 31.43 -31.23
C VAL A 329 0.28 32.80 -31.46
N ARG A 330 1.15 33.78 -31.58
CA ARG A 330 0.80 35.17 -31.81
C ARG A 330 0.20 35.20 -33.22
N ILE A 331 -1.12 35.00 -33.32
CA ILE A 331 -1.85 35.17 -34.57
C ILE A 331 -1.72 36.65 -34.89
N GLY A 332 -0.78 36.98 -35.76
CA GLY A 332 -0.62 38.30 -36.30
C GLY A 332 -1.84 38.61 -37.15
N PHE A 333 -2.78 39.39 -36.61
CA PHE A 333 -3.75 40.08 -37.43
C PHE A 333 -2.98 41.17 -38.18
N GLY A 334 -2.62 40.88 -39.43
CA GLY A 334 -2.24 41.90 -40.39
C GLY A 334 -3.46 42.78 -40.65
N LEU A 335 -3.40 44.02 -40.16
CA LEU A 335 -4.26 45.09 -40.64
C LEU A 335 -3.59 45.64 -41.90
N GLU A 336 -4.20 45.40 -43.05
CA GLU A 336 -3.93 46.10 -44.31
C GLU A 336 -4.70 47.42 -44.38
#